data_AF-M4BVJ7-F1
#
_entry.id   AF-M4BVJ7-F1
#
_cell.length_a   1.000
_cell.length_b   1.000
_cell.length_c   1.000
_cell.angle_alpha   90.00
_cell.angle_beta   90.00
_cell.angle_gamma   90.00
#
_symmetry.space_group_name_H-M   'P 1'
#
loop_
_entity.id
_entity.type
_entity.pdbx_description
1 polymer ?
#
loop_
_entity_poly.entity_id
_entity_poly.type
_entity_poly.pdbx_seq_one_letter_code
_entity_poly.pdbx_strand_id
1 'polypeptide(L)'
;MDLFLDILATASQDPSNVNKTTYDNKTANQKRPSSSPLQLVRQHQLVEFALGGICNCIPDFPLQQQFIEGDGVEILVPFILEIPLEGDRSTALTPSELNVIVSSLSIAFFLLDSSAFTAITSDQLIAKMRQCQQNSIVQVSNTAAAFLTRYQELLAV
;
A
#
# COMPACT_ATOMS: atom_id res chain seq x y z
N MET A 1 7.43 -4.59 13.20
CA MET A 1 6.37 -4.23 12.24
C MET A 1 5.96 -2.79 12.42
N ASP A 2 5.71 -2.37 13.66
CA ASP A 2 5.24 -1.04 14.09
C ASP A 2 5.92 0.15 13.40
N LEU A 3 7.27 0.19 13.35
CA LEU A 3 7.99 1.27 12.68
C LEU A 3 7.54 1.48 11.22
N PHE A 4 7.33 0.39 10.46
CA PHE A 4 6.91 0.50 9.07
C PHE A 4 5.45 0.97 8.97
N LEU A 5 4.59 0.48 9.85
CA LEU A 5 3.19 0.89 9.91
C LEU A 5 3.05 2.37 10.30
N ASP A 6 3.84 2.86 11.25
CA ASP A 6 3.89 4.28 11.63
C ASP A 6 4.33 5.17 10.45
N ILE A 7 5.34 4.73 9.70
CA ILE A 7 5.79 5.43 8.49
C ILE A 7 4.68 5.48 7.44
N LEU A 8 3.96 4.37 7.23
CA LEU A 8 2.88 4.35 6.24
C LEU A 8 1.65 5.12 6.71
N ALA A 9 1.26 5.02 7.99
CA ALA A 9 0.14 5.77 8.55
C ALA A 9 0.35 7.28 8.43
N THR A 10 1.58 7.76 8.64
CA THR A 10 1.93 9.17 8.43
C THR A 10 1.95 9.58 6.96
N ALA A 11 2.16 8.64 6.03
CA ALA A 11 2.11 8.90 4.60
C ALA A 11 0.68 8.84 4.02
N SER A 12 -0.18 7.97 4.56
CA SER A 12 -1.61 7.85 4.21
C SER A 12 -2.46 8.97 4.81
N GLN A 13 -2.02 9.53 5.94
CA GLN A 13 -2.55 10.80 6.41
C GLN A 13 -2.04 11.91 5.49
N ASP A 14 -2.95 12.42 4.65
CA ASP A 14 -2.83 13.70 3.97
C ASP A 14 -2.04 14.68 4.87
N PRO A 15 -0.91 15.27 4.42
CA PRO A 15 -0.05 16.13 5.25
C PRO A 15 -0.81 17.33 5.86
N SER A 16 -2.05 17.52 5.43
CA SER A 16 -3.10 18.35 6.03
C SER A 16 -3.50 18.01 7.49
N ASN A 17 -3.19 16.84 8.06
CA ASN A 17 -3.84 16.39 9.32
C ASN A 17 -2.90 16.04 10.50
N VAL A 18 -1.61 16.37 10.44
CA VAL A 18 -0.62 16.03 11.49
C VAL A 18 -0.83 16.81 12.82
N ASN A 19 -1.80 17.72 12.91
CA ASN A 19 -2.03 18.53 14.12
C ASN A 19 -3.32 18.15 14.90
N LYS A 20 -3.53 16.87 15.19
CA LYS A 20 -4.44 16.45 16.26
C LYS A 20 -3.67 15.77 17.40
N THR A 21 -2.77 16.52 18.03
CA THR A 21 -2.54 16.37 19.47
C THR A 21 -3.36 17.44 20.19
N THR A 22 -4.35 16.96 20.93
CA THR A 22 -5.25 17.74 21.78
C THR A 22 -4.45 18.52 22.83
N TYR A 23 -4.29 19.82 22.61
CA TYR A 23 -4.27 20.84 23.66
C TYR A 23 -4.92 22.13 23.12
N ASP A 24 -5.96 22.57 23.83
CA ASP A 24 -6.69 23.81 23.60
C ASP A 24 -5.76 25.04 23.55
N ASN A 25 -5.86 25.85 22.50
CA ASN A 25 -6.29 27.26 22.61
C ASN A 25 -6.23 28.02 21.26
N LYS A 26 -7.39 28.60 20.94
CA LYS A 26 -7.67 29.89 20.27
C LYS A 26 -6.69 30.49 19.22
N THR A 27 -7.37 30.95 18.16
CA THR A 27 -7.11 32.13 17.29
C THR A 27 -6.19 32.03 16.07
N ALA A 28 -6.78 32.55 14.96
CA ALA A 28 -6.19 33.28 13.84
C ALA A 28 -5.86 32.50 12.55
N ASN A 29 -6.53 32.94 11.47
CA ASN A 29 -6.20 32.77 10.05
C ASN A 29 -4.72 32.47 9.76
N GLN A 30 -4.40 31.25 9.34
CA GLN A 30 -3.15 30.96 8.65
C GLN A 30 -3.42 30.27 7.33
N LYS A 31 -3.10 30.99 6.26
CA LYS A 31 -2.91 30.48 4.89
C LYS A 31 -1.87 29.35 4.96
N ARG A 32 -2.29 28.13 4.60
CA ARG A 32 -1.47 26.91 4.62
C ARG A 32 -0.15 27.07 3.84
N PRO A 33 0.97 26.51 4.31
CA PRO A 33 2.14 26.33 3.45
C PRO A 33 1.90 25.13 2.53
N SER A 34 2.00 25.35 1.22
CA SER A 34 2.09 24.27 0.23
C SER A 34 3.29 23.37 0.58
N SER A 35 3.09 22.06 0.65
CA SER A 35 4.17 21.09 0.89
C SER A 35 5.32 21.33 -0.10
N SER A 36 6.53 21.50 0.43
CA SER A 36 7.71 21.72 -0.42
C SER A 36 7.98 20.47 -1.28
N PRO A 37 8.48 20.60 -2.52
CA PRO A 37 8.84 19.46 -3.37
C PRO A 37 9.79 18.46 -2.69
N LEU A 38 10.68 18.95 -1.80
CA LEU A 38 11.63 18.12 -1.05
C LEU A 38 10.92 17.20 -0.04
N GLN A 39 9.82 17.65 0.57
CA GLN A 39 9.04 16.85 1.50
C GLN A 39 8.31 15.70 0.77
N LEU A 40 7.77 15.98 -0.42
CA LEU A 40 7.08 14.97 -1.24
C LEU A 40 8.04 13.85 -1.65
N VAL A 41 9.25 14.21 -2.11
CA VAL A 41 10.29 13.24 -2.49
C VAL A 41 10.68 12.36 -1.29
N ARG A 42 10.88 12.97 -0.11
CA ARG A 42 11.23 12.23 1.10
C ARG A 42 10.10 11.28 1.53
N GLN A 43 8.84 11.70 1.40
CA GLN A 43 7.70 10.86 1.71
C GLN A 43 7.63 9.64 0.80
N HIS A 44 7.84 9.80 -0.51
CA HIS A 44 7.87 8.68 -1.45
C HIS A 44 8.97 7.67 -1.09
N GLN A 45 10.16 8.13 -0.73
CA GLN A 45 11.27 7.27 -0.30
C GLN A 45 10.94 6.50 1.00
N LEU A 46 10.24 7.14 1.93
CA LEU A 46 9.81 6.49 3.18
C LEU A 46 8.74 5.43 2.93
N VAL A 47 7.80 5.69 2.03
CA VAL A 47 6.79 4.70 1.61
C VAL A 47 7.45 3.50 0.95
N GLU A 48 8.36 3.74 0.00
CA GLU A 48 9.14 2.67 -0.65
C GLU A 48 9.93 1.86 0.38
N PHE A 49 10.62 2.53 1.30
CA PHE A 49 11.36 1.88 2.38
C PHE A 49 10.45 1.01 3.26
N ALA A 50 9.30 1.54 3.69
CA ALA A 50 8.40 0.84 4.59
C ALA A 50 7.73 -0.36 3.92
N LEU A 51 7.19 -0.20 2.70
CA LEU A 51 6.59 -1.32 1.96
C LEU A 51 7.61 -2.38 1.57
N GLY A 52 8.82 -1.98 1.17
CA GLY A 52 9.91 -2.94 0.90
C GLY A 52 10.33 -3.70 2.17
N GLY A 53 10.39 -3.01 3.32
CA GLY A 53 10.64 -3.62 4.62
C GLY A 53 9.55 -4.63 5.01
N ILE A 54 8.28 -4.25 4.91
CA ILE A 54 7.15 -5.12 5.20
C ILE A 54 7.16 -6.33 4.25
N CYS A 55 7.41 -6.13 2.96
CA CYS A 55 7.46 -7.22 1.97
C CYS A 55 8.52 -8.28 2.32
N ASN A 56 9.64 -7.89 2.91
CA ASN A 56 10.66 -8.83 3.39
C ASN A 56 10.26 -9.56 4.69
N CYS A 57 9.39 -8.97 5.49
CA CYS A 57 8.95 -9.50 6.78
C CYS A 57 7.66 -10.32 6.72
N ILE A 58 6.76 -9.99 5.78
CA ILE A 58 5.40 -10.56 5.73
C ILE A 58 5.31 -12.09 5.53
N PRO A 59 6.33 -12.80 5.01
CA PRO A 59 6.30 -14.27 4.99
C PRO A 59 6.50 -14.91 6.38
N ASP A 60 7.06 -14.19 7.35
CA ASP A 60 7.21 -14.67 8.73
C ASP A 60 5.87 -14.56 9.47
N PHE A 61 5.35 -15.68 9.97
CA PHE A 61 4.01 -15.77 10.53
C PHE A 61 3.77 -14.83 11.75
N PRO A 62 4.66 -14.78 12.76
CA PRO A 62 4.54 -13.79 13.84
C PRO A 62 4.50 -12.34 13.35
N LEU A 63 5.35 -11.96 12.40
CA LEU A 63 5.37 -10.60 11.85
C LEU A 63 4.14 -10.31 10.97
N GLN A 64 3.66 -11.30 10.22
CA GLN A 64 2.42 -11.21 9.47
C GLN A 64 1.23 -10.95 10.39
N GLN A 65 1.15 -11.66 11.52
CA GLN A 65 0.09 -11.44 12.50
C GLN A 65 0.17 -10.04 13.11
N GLN A 66 1.37 -9.54 13.45
CA GLN A 66 1.55 -8.16 13.91
C GLN A 66 1.12 -7.13 12.86
N PHE A 67 1.35 -7.40 11.57
CA PHE A 67 0.90 -6.53 10.50
C PHE A 67 -0.63 -6.45 10.43
N ILE A 68 -1.31 -7.60 10.57
CA ILE A 68 -2.77 -7.68 10.53
C ILE A 68 -3.38 -6.99 11.75
N GLU A 69 -2.83 -7.22 12.94
CA GLU A 69 -3.31 -6.62 14.20
C GLU A 69 -3.05 -5.11 14.28
N GLY A 70 -2.05 -4.60 13.57
CA GLY A 70 -1.70 -3.17 13.49
C GLY A 70 -2.38 -2.41 12.36
N ASP A 71 -3.57 -2.84 11.91
CA ASP A 71 -4.33 -2.22 10.80
C ASP A 71 -3.57 -2.17 9.47
N GLY A 72 -2.54 -3.00 9.29
CA GLY A 72 -1.67 -2.98 8.12
C GLY A 72 -2.43 -3.23 6.82
N VAL A 73 -3.50 -4.03 6.86
CA VAL A 73 -4.36 -4.29 5.69
C VAL A 73 -5.08 -3.01 5.25
N GLU A 74 -5.64 -2.25 6.20
CA GLU A 74 -6.34 -0.99 5.91
C GLU A 74 -5.38 0.05 5.32
N ILE A 75 -4.13 0.07 5.80
CA ILE A 75 -3.07 0.93 5.28
C ILE A 75 -2.61 0.49 3.88
N LEU A 76 -2.56 -0.82 3.61
CA LEU A 76 -2.07 -1.39 2.35
C LEU A 76 -3.05 -1.20 1.18
N VAL A 77 -4.36 -1.37 1.44
CA VAL A 77 -5.40 -1.40 0.40
C VAL A 77 -5.35 -0.17 -0.53
N PRO A 78 -5.23 1.08 -0.05
CA PRO A 78 -5.11 2.27 -0.90
C PRO A 78 -3.98 2.16 -1.93
N PHE A 79 -2.79 1.68 -1.53
CA PHE A 79 -1.65 1.54 -2.44
C PHE A 79 -1.92 0.59 -3.60
N ILE A 80 -2.74 -0.44 -3.38
CA ILE A 80 -3.14 -1.39 -4.43
C ILE A 80 -4.22 -0.77 -5.33
N LEU A 81 -5.22 -0.12 -4.74
CA LEU A 81 -6.33 0.47 -5.51
C LEU A 81 -5.86 1.64 -6.38
N GLU A 82 -4.84 2.38 -5.96
CA GLU A 82 -4.27 3.52 -6.68
C GLU A 82 -3.23 3.15 -7.75
N ILE A 83 -2.92 1.86 -7.96
CA ILE A 83 -1.97 1.43 -9.01
C ILE A 83 -2.46 1.96 -10.38
N PRO A 84 -1.67 2.76 -11.10
CA PRO A 84 -2.12 3.33 -12.37
C PRO A 84 -2.30 2.26 -13.44
N LEU A 85 -3.38 2.36 -14.22
CA LEU A 85 -3.64 1.46 -15.35
C LEU A 85 -2.98 1.99 -16.63
N GLU A 86 -2.80 1.09 -17.61
CA GLU A 86 -2.21 1.42 -18.90
C GLU A 86 -3.14 2.31 -19.71
N GLY A 87 -2.91 3.62 -19.63
CA GLY A 87 -3.76 4.64 -20.25
C GLY A 87 -3.99 5.85 -19.34
N ASP A 88 -3.83 5.68 -18.02
CA ASP A 88 -4.07 6.75 -17.04
C ASP A 88 -2.87 7.69 -16.87
N ARG A 89 -1.70 7.33 -17.42
CA ARG A 89 -0.45 8.08 -17.24
C ARG A 89 0.16 8.56 -18.56
N SER A 90 0.57 9.83 -18.55
CA SER A 90 1.38 10.45 -19.60
C SER A 90 2.87 10.11 -19.48
N THR A 91 3.32 9.57 -18.35
CA THR A 91 4.75 9.33 -18.04
C THR A 91 5.00 7.91 -17.54
N ALA A 92 6.17 7.38 -17.89
CA ALA A 92 6.64 6.09 -17.39
C ALA A 92 6.77 6.08 -15.85
N LEU A 93 6.54 4.92 -15.24
CA LEU A 93 6.76 4.70 -13.81
C LEU A 93 8.24 4.82 -13.48
N THR A 94 8.53 5.54 -12.39
CA THR A 94 9.87 5.55 -11.81
C THR A 94 10.18 4.21 -11.13
N PRO A 95 11.45 3.85 -10.95
CA PRO A 95 11.82 2.62 -10.23
C PRO A 95 11.23 2.54 -8.81
N SER A 96 11.18 3.68 -8.11
CA SER A 96 10.60 3.78 -6.76
C SER A 96 9.10 3.47 -6.74
N GLU A 97 8.34 4.04 -7.68
CA GLU A 97 6.91 3.74 -7.82
C GLU A 97 6.67 2.27 -8.16
N LEU A 98 7.50 1.69 -9.05
CA LEU A 98 7.40 0.27 -9.38
C LEU A 98 7.67 -0.62 -8.15
N ASN A 99 8.67 -0.29 -7.34
CA ASN A 99 8.97 -1.02 -6.11
C ASN A 99 7.82 -0.98 -5.11
N VAL A 100 7.17 0.19 -4.95
CA VAL A 100 5.97 0.34 -4.12
C VAL A 100 4.84 -0.55 -4.61
N ILE A 101 4.57 -0.54 -5.93
CA ILE A 101 3.51 -1.35 -6.54
C ILE A 101 3.78 -2.84 -6.32
N VAL A 102 4.97 -3.32 -6.69
CA VAL A 102 5.31 -4.74 -6.62
C VAL A 102 5.34 -5.22 -5.16
N SER A 103 5.86 -4.41 -4.24
CA SER A 103 5.85 -4.73 -2.81
C SER A 103 4.42 -4.84 -2.29
N SER A 104 3.53 -3.91 -2.65
CA SER A 104 2.14 -3.92 -2.20
C SER A 104 1.38 -5.15 -2.69
N LEU A 105 1.55 -5.50 -3.98
CA LEU A 105 0.95 -6.70 -4.56
C LEU A 105 1.50 -7.99 -3.94
N SER A 106 2.81 -8.03 -3.64
CA SER A 106 3.46 -9.18 -3.02
C SER A 106 3.00 -9.37 -1.58
N ILE A 107 2.85 -8.28 -0.81
CA ILE A 107 2.27 -8.33 0.53
C ILE A 107 0.85 -8.89 0.47
N ALA A 108 0.02 -8.39 -0.45
CA ALA A 108 -1.34 -8.91 -0.64
C ALA A 108 -1.37 -10.42 -0.96
N PHE A 109 -0.44 -10.90 -1.78
CA PHE A 109 -0.30 -12.33 -2.08
C PHE A 109 -0.04 -13.16 -0.81
N PHE A 110 0.89 -12.75 0.04
CA PHE A 110 1.19 -13.47 1.29
C PHE A 110 0.02 -13.47 2.28
N LEU A 111 -0.86 -12.47 2.23
CA LEU A 111 -2.02 -12.36 3.10
C LEU A 111 -3.19 -13.28 2.68
N LEU A 112 -3.16 -13.88 1.48
CA LEU A 112 -4.21 -14.81 1.03
C LEU A 112 -4.34 -16.04 1.94
N ASP A 113 -3.22 -16.53 2.48
CA ASP A 113 -3.21 -17.70 3.38
C ASP A 113 -3.36 -17.32 4.87
N SER A 114 -3.76 -16.08 5.16
CA SER A 114 -3.84 -15.52 6.51
C SER A 114 -5.28 -15.25 6.97
N SER A 115 -5.43 -14.83 8.22
CA SER A 115 -6.71 -14.36 8.77
C SER A 115 -7.25 -13.10 8.07
N ALA A 116 -6.42 -12.39 7.30
CA ALA A 116 -6.82 -11.22 6.51
C ALA A 116 -7.44 -11.55 5.15
N PHE A 117 -7.65 -12.83 4.82
CA PHE A 117 -8.14 -13.27 3.51
C PHE A 117 -9.37 -12.49 3.02
N THR A 118 -10.41 -12.33 3.85
CA THR A 118 -11.64 -11.64 3.46
C THR A 118 -11.43 -10.15 3.17
N ALA A 119 -10.52 -9.50 3.91
CA ALA A 119 -10.20 -8.09 3.70
C ALA A 119 -9.38 -7.88 2.41
N ILE A 120 -8.42 -8.76 2.14
CA ILE A 120 -7.56 -8.66 0.94
C ILE A 120 -8.23 -9.18 -0.34
N THR A 121 -9.42 -9.79 -0.23
CA THR A 121 -10.19 -10.33 -1.37
C THR A 121 -11.52 -9.61 -1.59
N SER A 122 -11.65 -8.36 -1.13
CA SER A 122 -12.81 -7.52 -1.47
C SER A 122 -13.01 -7.42 -2.98
N ASP A 123 -14.26 -7.26 -3.43
CA ASP A 123 -14.60 -7.17 -4.86
C ASP A 123 -13.77 -6.10 -5.60
N GLN A 124 -13.50 -4.98 -4.93
CA GLN A 124 -12.67 -3.91 -5.47
C GLN A 124 -11.21 -4.33 -5.67
N LEU A 125 -10.62 -5.02 -4.69
CA LEU A 125 -9.25 -5.54 -4.82
C LEU A 125 -9.18 -6.63 -5.88
N ILE A 126 -10.15 -7.54 -5.95
CA ILE A 126 -10.17 -8.58 -7.00
C ILE A 126 -10.30 -7.95 -8.39
N ALA A 127 -11.18 -6.96 -8.56
CA ALA A 127 -11.30 -6.22 -9.80
C ALA A 127 -9.98 -5.52 -10.17
N LYS A 128 -9.33 -4.90 -9.18
CA LYS A 128 -8.03 -4.24 -9.36
C LYS A 128 -6.93 -5.22 -9.77
N MET A 129 -6.84 -6.38 -9.10
CA MET A 129 -5.88 -7.43 -9.44
C MET A 129 -6.07 -7.93 -10.88
N ARG A 130 -7.31 -8.09 -11.35
CA ARG A 130 -7.60 -8.45 -12.75
C ARG A 130 -7.12 -7.40 -13.74
N GLN A 131 -7.26 -6.12 -13.41
CA GLN A 131 -6.72 -5.04 -14.23
C GLN A 131 -5.18 -5.07 -14.23
N CYS A 132 -4.55 -5.23 -13.05
CA CYS A 132 -3.10 -5.34 -12.91
C CYS A 132 -2.51 -6.54 -13.66
N GLN A 133 -3.24 -7.67 -13.75
CA GLN A 133 -2.83 -8.84 -14.53
C GLN A 133 -2.62 -8.51 -16.02
N GLN A 134 -3.31 -7.51 -16.56
CA GLN A 134 -3.20 -7.10 -17.96
C GLN A 134 -2.13 -6.01 -18.19
N ASN A 135 -1.36 -5.64 -17.16
CA ASN A 135 -0.35 -4.60 -17.24
C ASN A 135 0.86 -5.05 -18.10
N SER A 136 1.44 -4.15 -18.92
CA SER A 136 2.62 -4.44 -19.74
C SER A 136 3.89 -4.60 -18.89
N ILE A 137 3.90 -4.07 -17.67
CA ILE A 137 4.98 -4.30 -16.72
C ILE A 137 4.83 -5.72 -16.19
N VAL A 138 5.69 -6.60 -16.73
CA VAL A 138 5.70 -8.04 -16.46
C VAL A 138 5.66 -8.38 -14.97
N GLN A 139 6.39 -7.64 -14.12
CA GLN A 139 6.39 -7.88 -12.68
C GLN A 139 5.02 -7.64 -12.05
N VAL A 140 4.33 -6.55 -12.43
CA VAL A 140 2.99 -6.22 -11.95
C VAL A 140 1.98 -7.27 -12.41
N SER A 141 2.02 -7.60 -13.71
CA SER A 141 1.16 -8.61 -14.32
C SER A 141 1.32 -9.98 -13.67
N ASN A 142 2.57 -10.44 -13.51
CA ASN A 142 2.86 -11.76 -12.94
C ASN A 142 2.45 -11.86 -11.47
N THR A 143 2.75 -10.84 -10.64
CA THR A 143 2.36 -10.87 -9.23
C THR A 143 0.85 -10.85 -9.07
N ALA A 144 0.13 -10.05 -9.86
CA ALA A 144 -1.34 -10.04 -9.85
C ALA A 144 -1.94 -11.37 -10.35
N ALA A 145 -1.35 -11.97 -11.38
CA ALA A 145 -1.76 -13.30 -11.87
C ALA A 145 -1.56 -14.40 -10.82
N ALA A 146 -0.44 -14.35 -10.09
CA ALA A 146 -0.14 -15.29 -9.00
C ALA A 146 -1.17 -15.14 -7.86
N PHE A 147 -1.47 -13.90 -7.47
CA PHE A 147 -2.54 -13.61 -6.50
C PHE A 147 -3.88 -14.20 -6.94
N LEU A 148 -4.31 -13.93 -8.19
CA LEU A 148 -5.61 -14.40 -8.68
C LEU A 148 -5.68 -15.92 -8.78
N THR A 149 -4.60 -16.57 -9.21
CA THR A 149 -4.50 -18.04 -9.24
C THR A 149 -4.65 -18.61 -7.84
N ARG A 150 -3.88 -18.10 -6.87
CA ARG A 150 -3.96 -18.57 -5.48
C ARG A 150 -5.32 -18.33 -4.85
N TYR A 151 -5.93 -17.18 -5.11
CA TYR A 151 -7.30 -16.88 -4.69
C TYR A 151 -8.32 -17.90 -5.22
N GLN A 152 -8.22 -18.27 -6.50
CA GLN A 152 -9.10 -19.29 -7.10
C GLN A 152 -8.90 -20.68 -6.48
N GLU A 153 -7.65 -21.06 -6.20
CA GLU A 153 -7.35 -22.31 -5.51
C GLU A 153 -8.00 -22.35 -4.12
N LEU A 154 -7.91 -21.26 -3.36
CA LEU A 154 -8.48 -21.16 -2.01
C LEU A 154 -10.01 -21.18 -2.01
N LEU A 155 -10.67 -20.71 -3.07
CA LEU A 155 -12.13 -20.81 -3.22
C LEU A 155 -12.62 -22.20 -3.64
N ALA A 156 -11.74 -23.04 -4.17
CA ALA A 156 -12.08 -24.38 -4.62
C ALA A 156 -12.00 -25.43 -3.50
N VAL A 157 -11.56 -25.04 -2.30
CA VAL A 157 -11.45 -25.86 -1.09
C VAL A 157 -12.71 -25.73 -0.24
#